data_AF-A0A7W7V8I2-F1
#
_entry.id   AF-A0A7W7V8I2-F1
#
_cell.length_a   1.000
_cell.length_b   1.000
_cell.length_c   1.000
_cell.angle_alpha   90.00
_cell.angle_beta   90.00
_cell.angle_gamma   90.00
#
_symmetry.space_group_name_H-M   'P 1'
#
loop_
_entity.id
_entity.type
_entity.pdbx_description
1 polymer ?
#
loop_
_entity_poly.entity_id
_entity_poly.type
_entity_poly.pdbx_seq_one_letter_code
_entity_poly.pdbx_strand_id
1 'polypeptide(L)'
;MSAQRAEAPTPAPLQLRTIGDIRAALRSGHGFPGDQETFEADLQRALEASSETDLHAVATVIVDYRGRIRLYQDPDFDIAVQEGTDLAARLKQDGEKA
;
A
#
# COMPACT_ATOMS: atom_id res chain seq x y z
N MET A 1 37.76 13.65 6.18
CA MET A 1 37.33 13.13 4.88
C MET A 1 35.88 12.72 5.01
N SER A 2 34.96 13.53 4.50
CA SER A 2 33.52 13.29 4.62
C SER A 2 33.11 12.29 3.55
N ALA A 3 32.61 11.12 3.96
CA ALA A 3 32.06 10.14 3.04
C ALA A 3 30.74 10.68 2.48
N GLN A 4 30.74 11.07 1.20
CA GLN A 4 29.52 11.30 0.45
C GLN A 4 28.78 9.98 0.37
N ARG A 5 27.68 9.87 1.13
CA ARG A 5 26.71 8.79 0.98
C ARG A 5 26.18 8.91 -0.44
N ALA A 6 26.58 7.98 -1.32
CA ALA A 6 25.99 7.89 -2.64
C ALA A 6 24.49 7.62 -2.46
N GLU A 7 23.65 8.59 -2.81
CA GLU A 7 22.22 8.37 -2.94
C GLU A 7 22.04 7.27 -3.99
N ALA A 8 21.60 6.09 -3.55
CA ALA A 8 21.19 5.05 -4.48
C ALA A 8 20.04 5.61 -5.33
N PRO A 9 20.03 5.39 -6.65
CA PRO A 9 18.98 5.89 -7.51
C PRO A 9 17.64 5.37 -7.01
N THR A 10 16.72 6.29 -6.69
CA THR A 10 15.35 5.94 -6.31
C THR A 10 14.74 5.14 -7.45
N PRO A 11 14.22 3.92 -7.19
CA PRO A 11 13.60 3.11 -8.23
C PRO A 11 12.51 3.92 -8.95
N ALA A 12 12.47 3.82 -10.27
CA ALA A 12 11.42 4.48 -11.04
C ALA A 12 10.04 3.99 -10.53
N PRO A 13 9.07 4.90 -10.34
CA PRO A 13 7.79 4.55 -9.76
C PRO A 13 7.06 3.51 -10.62
N LEU A 14 6.49 2.49 -9.97
CA LEU A 14 5.74 1.46 -10.68
C LEU A 14 4.56 2.07 -11.42
N GLN A 15 4.44 1.72 -12.71
CA GLN A 15 3.29 2.11 -13.51
C GLN A 15 2.13 1.14 -13.29
N LEU A 16 1.30 1.43 -12.30
CA LEU A 16 0.11 0.64 -11.96
C LEU A 16 -1.11 1.15 -12.74
N ARG A 17 -1.21 0.85 -14.03
CA ARG A 17 -2.31 1.33 -14.90
C ARG A 17 -3.41 0.29 -15.08
N THR A 18 -3.08 -0.99 -14.93
CA THR A 18 -3.96 -2.12 -15.21
C THR A 18 -4.00 -3.10 -14.05
N ILE A 19 -5.00 -3.99 -14.05
CA ILE A 19 -5.04 -5.17 -13.16
C ILE A 19 -3.77 -6.02 -13.32
N GLY A 20 -3.28 -6.17 -14.56
CA GLY A 20 -2.05 -6.90 -14.85
C GLY A 20 -0.82 -6.30 -14.17
N ASP A 21 -0.72 -4.97 -14.13
CA ASP A 21 0.38 -4.27 -13.45
C ASP A 21 0.32 -4.49 -11.94
N ILE A 22 -0.88 -4.47 -11.34
CA ILE A 22 -1.08 -4.78 -9.91
C ILE A 22 -0.65 -6.21 -9.60
N ARG A 23 -1.13 -7.19 -10.38
CA ARG A 23 -0.74 -8.61 -10.23
C ARG A 23 0.77 -8.80 -10.34
N ALA A 24 1.39 -8.15 -11.32
CA ALA A 24 2.83 -8.21 -11.51
C ALA A 24 3.57 -7.63 -10.30
N ALA A 25 3.15 -6.46 -9.82
CA ALA A 25 3.75 -5.81 -8.66
C ALA A 25 3.64 -6.66 -7.39
N LEU A 26 2.46 -7.22 -7.09
CA LEU A 26 2.25 -8.07 -5.92
C LEU A 26 3.10 -9.33 -5.97
N ARG A 27 3.15 -10.00 -7.13
CA ARG A 27 4.00 -11.19 -7.34
C ARG A 27 5.49 -10.88 -7.24
N SER A 28 5.89 -9.64 -7.55
CA SER A 28 7.26 -9.15 -7.38
C SER A 28 7.57 -8.69 -5.95
N GLY A 29 6.64 -8.85 -5.00
CA GLY A 29 6.85 -8.52 -3.59
C GLY A 29 6.69 -7.05 -3.25
N HIS A 30 5.97 -6.28 -4.08
CA HIS A 30 5.74 -4.85 -3.85
C HIS A 30 4.46 -4.54 -3.04
N GLY A 31 3.85 -5.53 -2.39
CA GLY A 31 2.69 -5.37 -1.54
C GLY A 31 2.95 -5.83 -0.11
N PHE A 32 2.01 -5.54 0.78
CA PHE A 32 2.05 -6.06 2.14
C PHE A 32 1.85 -7.59 2.16
N PRO A 33 2.32 -8.29 3.21
CA PRO A 33 2.14 -9.73 3.32
C PRO A 33 0.66 -10.14 3.17
N GLY A 34 0.38 -11.06 2.24
CA GLY A 34 -0.97 -11.55 1.94
C GLY A 34 -1.77 -10.70 0.93
N ASP A 35 -1.24 -9.56 0.47
CA ASP A 35 -1.95 -8.71 -0.51
C ASP A 35 -2.19 -9.45 -1.83
N GLN A 36 -1.29 -10.35 -2.25
CA GLN A 36 -1.46 -11.11 -3.50
C GLN A 36 -2.72 -11.98 -3.47
N GLU A 37 -2.89 -12.81 -2.44
CA GLU A 37 -4.03 -13.71 -2.31
C GLU A 37 -5.32 -12.93 -2.06
N THR A 38 -5.25 -11.89 -1.22
CA THR A 38 -6.41 -11.07 -0.88
C THR A 38 -6.90 -10.26 -2.08
N PHE A 39 -5.98 -9.74 -2.92
CA PHE A 39 -6.33 -9.00 -4.13
C PHE A 39 -7.18 -9.83 -5.07
N GLU A 40 -6.77 -11.08 -5.34
CA GLU A 40 -7.54 -11.95 -6.25
C GLU A 40 -8.91 -12.31 -5.67
N ALA A 41 -9.00 -12.55 -4.36
CA ALA A 41 -10.27 -12.83 -3.70
C ALA A 41 -11.22 -11.62 -3.74
N ASP A 42 -10.71 -10.41 -3.48
CA ASP A 42 -11.50 -9.18 -3.51
C ASP A 42 -11.90 -8.79 -4.93
N LEU A 43 -11.01 -8.98 -5.91
CA LEU A 43 -11.32 -8.75 -7.32
C LEU A 43 -12.39 -9.72 -7.81
N GLN A 44 -12.29 -11.01 -7.47
CA GLN A 44 -13.30 -12.01 -7.81
C GLN A 44 -14.66 -11.66 -7.21
N ARG A 45 -14.70 -11.34 -5.91
CA ARG A 45 -15.93 -10.93 -5.23
C ARG A 45 -16.54 -9.67 -5.85
N ALA A 46 -15.71 -8.69 -6.21
CA ALA A 46 -16.16 -7.48 -6.85
C ALA A 46 -16.75 -7.76 -8.24
N LEU A 47 -16.14 -8.65 -9.03
CA LEU A 47 -16.66 -9.07 -10.33
C LEU A 47 -17.99 -9.80 -10.21
N GLU A 48 -18.14 -10.70 -9.24
CA GLU A 48 -19.39 -11.43 -8.99
C GLU A 48 -20.55 -10.54 -8.53
N ALA A 49 -20.24 -9.47 -7.78
CA ALA A 49 -21.22 -8.51 -7.29
C ALA A 49 -21.55 -7.41 -8.33
N SER A 50 -20.75 -7.27 -9.38
CA SER A 50 -20.89 -6.23 -10.39
C SER A 50 -21.82 -6.65 -11.53
N SER A 51 -22.47 -5.68 -12.16
CA SER A 51 -23.23 -5.92 -13.39
C SER A 51 -22.39 -5.53 -14.61
N GLU A 52 -22.83 -5.91 -15.81
CA GLU A 52 -22.14 -5.56 -17.07
C GLU A 52 -22.00 -4.04 -17.27
N THR A 53 -22.90 -3.24 -16.69
CA THR A 53 -22.93 -1.78 -16.84
C THR A 53 -22.43 -1.03 -15.61
N ASP A 54 -22.15 -1.72 -14.50
CA ASP A 54 -21.63 -1.13 -13.27
C ASP A 54 -20.49 -1.96 -12.70
N LEU A 55 -19.27 -1.42 -12.83
CA LEU A 55 -18.02 -2.00 -12.35
C LEU A 55 -17.39 -1.15 -11.24
N HIS A 56 -18.18 -0.33 -10.53
CA HIS A 56 -17.65 0.56 -9.49
C HIS A 56 -16.92 -0.23 -8.38
N ALA A 57 -17.44 -1.38 -7.97
CA ALA A 57 -16.80 -2.23 -6.98
C ALA A 57 -15.40 -2.69 -7.43
N VAL A 58 -15.26 -3.10 -8.70
CA VAL A 58 -13.96 -3.50 -9.28
C VAL A 58 -12.99 -2.32 -9.31
N ALA A 59 -13.47 -1.13 -9.71
CA ALA A 59 -12.65 0.08 -9.71
C ALA A 59 -12.14 0.42 -8.30
N THR A 60 -12.97 0.27 -7.26
CA THR A 60 -12.58 0.48 -5.86
C THR A 60 -11.48 -0.46 -5.43
N VAL A 61 -11.56 -1.76 -5.74
CA VAL A 61 -10.49 -2.73 -5.46
C VAL A 61 -9.19 -2.32 -6.15
N ILE A 62 -9.24 -1.94 -7.42
CA ILE A 62 -8.05 -1.50 -8.18
C ILE A 62 -7.40 -0.27 -7.54
N VAL A 63 -8.21 0.72 -7.15
CA VAL A 63 -7.70 1.95 -6.53
C VAL A 63 -7.08 1.67 -5.16
N ASP A 64 -7.71 0.82 -4.34
CA ASP A 64 -7.19 0.45 -3.02
C ASP A 64 -5.83 -0.22 -3.13
N TYR A 65 -5.71 -1.26 -3.95
CA TYR A 65 -4.44 -1.99 -4.10
C TYR A 65 -3.34 -1.16 -4.77
N ARG A 66 -3.69 -0.24 -5.68
CA ARG A 66 -2.72 0.75 -6.17
C ARG A 66 -2.19 1.64 -5.05
N GLY A 67 -3.07 2.06 -4.13
CA GLY A 67 -2.71 2.83 -2.95
C GLY A 67 -1.77 2.04 -2.05
N ARG A 68 -2.10 0.80 -1.72
CA ARG A 68 -1.29 -0.07 -0.86
C ARG A 68 0.11 -0.32 -1.41
N ILE A 69 0.22 -0.66 -2.70
CA ILE A 69 1.53 -0.88 -3.33
C ILE A 69 2.38 0.40 -3.27
N ARG A 70 1.79 1.57 -3.52
CA ARG A 70 2.51 2.85 -3.43
C ARG A 70 2.97 3.15 -2.01
N LEU A 71 2.10 2.87 -1.03
CA LEU A 71 2.42 3.06 0.38
C LEU A 71 3.55 2.13 0.83
N TYR A 72 3.52 0.87 0.42
CA TYR A 72 4.58 -0.10 0.70
C TYR A 72 5.93 0.29 0.09
N GLN A 73 5.92 1.05 -1.01
CA GLN A 73 7.14 1.55 -1.67
C GLN A 73 7.61 2.90 -1.15
N ASP A 74 6.84 3.53 -0.26
CA ASP A 74 7.25 4.80 0.34
C ASP A 74 8.44 4.56 1.28
N PRO A 75 9.62 5.13 1.00
CA PRO A 75 10.80 4.95 1.85
C PRO A 75 10.60 5.47 3.27
N ASP A 76 9.66 6.40 3.47
CA ASP A 76 9.38 7.01 4.77
C ASP A 76 8.23 6.31 5.51
N PHE A 77 7.66 5.23 4.94
CA PHE A 77 6.52 4.53 5.51
C PHE A 77 6.77 4.06 6.94
N ASP A 78 7.87 3.36 7.18
CA ASP A 78 8.20 2.82 8.50
C ASP A 78 8.41 3.93 9.54
N ILE A 79 8.98 5.07 9.11
CA ILE A 79 9.18 6.25 9.97
C ILE A 79 7.82 6.84 10.35
N ALA A 80 6.95 7.06 9.37
CA ALA A 80 5.61 7.60 9.60
C ALA A 80 4.77 6.70 10.52
N VAL A 81 4.89 5.37 10.38
CA VAL A 81 4.24 4.40 11.28
C VAL A 81 4.79 4.51 12.69
N GLN A 82 6.11 4.57 12.85
CA GLN A 82 6.74 4.69 14.17
C GLN A 82 6.32 6.00 14.85
N GLU A 83 6.36 7.13 14.16
CA GLU A 83 5.91 8.42 14.68
C GLU A 83 4.44 8.39 15.14
N GLY A 84 3.57 7.75 14.36
CA GLY A 84 2.17 7.58 14.70
C GLY A 84 1.96 6.73 15.96
N THR A 85 2.71 5.62 16.09
CA THR A 85 2.64 4.75 17.28
C THR A 85 3.16 5.44 18.54
N ASP A 86 4.26 6.19 18.42
CA ASP A 86 4.81 6.99 19.52
C ASP A 86 3.84 8.08 19.98
N LEU A 87 3.19 8.77 19.03
CA LEU A 87 2.17 9.77 19.33
C LEU A 87 0.97 9.15 20.05
N ALA A 88 0.47 8.01 19.57
CA ALA A 88 -0.65 7.31 20.20
C ALA A 88 -0.31 6.87 21.64
N ALA A 89 0.91 6.38 21.87
CA ALA A 89 1.39 6.03 23.20
C ALA A 89 1.41 7.23 24.16
N ARG A 90 1.89 8.39 23.68
CA ARG A 90 1.90 9.64 24.46
C ARG A 90 0.49 10.10 24.83
N LEU A 91 -0.43 10.12 23.86
CA LEU A 91 -1.82 10.52 24.11
C LEU A 91 -2.50 9.63 25.15
N LYS A 92 -2.21 8.32 25.14
CA LYS A 92 -2.71 7.39 26.15
C LYS A 92 -2.17 7.71 27.55
N GLN A 93 -0.87 8.00 27.66
CA GLN A 93 -0.24 8.36 28.94
C GLN A 93 -0.75 9.69 29.52
N ASP A 94 -1.02 10.68 28.67
CA ASP A 94 -1.55 11.98 29.09
C ASP A 94 -3.02 11.88 29.52
N GLY A 95 -3.81 11.01 28.86
CA GLY A 95 -5.21 10.73 29.23
C GLY A 95 -5.38 9.91 30.52
N GLU A 96 -4.39 9.09 30.88
CA GLU A 96 -4.36 8.34 32.16
C GLU A 96 -3.87 9.18 33.35
N LYS A 97 -3.25 10.35 33.08
CA LYS A 97 -2.75 11.29 34.11
C LYS A 97 -3.70 12.45 34.42
N ALA A 98 -4.81 12.58 33.69
CA ALA A 98 -5.86 13.58 33.88
C ALA A 98 -6.99 13.03 34.76
#